data_AF-A0A950LAS4-F1
#
_entry.id   AF-A0A950LAS4-F1
#
_cell.length_a   1.000
_cell.length_b   1.000
_cell.length_c   1.000
_cell.angle_alpha   90.00
_cell.angle_beta   90.00
_cell.angle_gamma   90.00
#
_symmetry.space_group_name_H-M   'P 1'
#
loop_
_entity.id
_entity.type
_entity.pdbx_description
1 polymer ?
#
loop_
_entity_poly.entity_id
_entity_poly.type
_entity_poly.pdbx_seq_one_letter_code
_entity_poly.pdbx_strand_id
1 'polypeptide(L)'
;EIHTHNEGAMARIAWHLGNRHLPVQFVGRRIRIRADAVVEEMIAGLGGQVERVEAAFDPEPGAYAGHLAHHHHADDNARHD
;
A
#
# COMPACT_ATOMS: atom_id res chain seq x y z
N GLU A 1 -7.91 -5.29 -7.97
CA GLU A 1 -8.68 -4.04 -7.81
C GLU A 1 -9.82 -4.31 -6.84
N ILE A 2 -10.11 -3.36 -5.94
CA ILE A 2 -11.03 -3.52 -4.82
C ILE A 2 -12.23 -2.61 -5.03
N HIS A 3 -13.42 -3.17 -4.83
CA HIS A 3 -14.72 -2.53 -5.01
C HIS A 3 -15.56 -2.69 -3.74
N THR A 4 -16.39 -1.69 -3.45
CA THR A 4 -17.37 -1.76 -2.35
C THR A 4 -18.70 -1.14 -2.78
N HIS A 5 -19.79 -1.58 -2.13
CA HIS A 5 -21.13 -1.04 -2.38
C HIS A 5 -21.43 0.24 -1.59
N ASN A 6 -20.61 0.59 -0.60
CA ASN A 6 -20.75 1.83 0.17
C ASN A 6 -19.38 2.36 0.64
N GLU A 7 -19.36 3.64 0.99
CA GLU A 7 -18.14 4.37 1.36
C GLU A 7 -17.59 3.95 2.73
N GLY A 8 -18.47 3.58 3.67
CA GLY A 8 -18.06 3.10 4.98
C GLY A 8 -17.25 1.80 4.91
N ALA A 9 -17.64 0.86 4.05
CA ALA A 9 -16.89 -0.36 3.79
C ALA A 9 -15.53 -0.06 3.16
N MET A 10 -15.48 0.89 2.21
CA MET A 10 -14.20 1.30 1.59
C MET A 10 -13.25 1.91 2.62
N ALA A 11 -13.75 2.81 3.48
CA ALA A 11 -12.95 3.43 4.52
C ALA A 11 -12.36 2.40 5.50
N ARG A 12 -13.16 1.40 5.91
CA ARG A 12 -12.68 0.31 6.77
C ARG A 12 -11.60 -0.53 6.07
N ILE A 13 -11.82 -0.92 4.81
CA ILE A 13 -10.82 -1.66 4.04
C ILE A 13 -9.53 -0.85 3.92
N ALA A 14 -9.62 0.42 3.54
CA ALA A 14 -8.46 1.31 3.42
C ALA A 14 -7.67 1.39 4.74
N TRP A 15 -8.38 1.50 5.87
CA TRP A 15 -7.77 1.48 7.20
C TRP A 15 -7.02 0.16 7.48
N HIS A 16 -7.63 -0.99 7.18
CA HIS A 16 -6.98 -2.29 7.39
C HIS A 16 -5.75 -2.50 6.48
N LEU A 17 -5.81 -2.03 5.22
CA LEU A 17 -4.67 -2.10 4.30
C LEU A 17 -3.51 -1.22 4.80
N GLY A 18 -3.82 0.01 5.25
CA GLY A 18 -2.85 0.93 5.83
C GLY A 18 -2.19 0.38 7.09
N ASN A 19 -2.99 -0.20 8.00
CA ASN A 19 -2.48 -0.85 9.22
C ASN A 19 -1.53 -2.02 8.97
N ARG A 20 -1.61 -2.63 7.78
CA ARG A 20 -0.72 -3.72 7.34
C ARG A 20 0.47 -3.21 6.54
N HIS A 21 0.62 -1.89 6.38
CA HIS A 21 1.67 -1.26 5.58
C HIS A 21 1.76 -1.81 4.15
N LEU A 22 0.60 -2.13 3.56
CA LEU A 22 0.56 -2.65 2.19
C LEU A 22 0.72 -1.51 1.17
N PRO A 23 1.50 -1.72 0.10
CA PRO A 23 1.49 -0.82 -1.05
C PRO A 23 0.07 -0.73 -1.63
N VAL A 24 -0.45 0.48 -1.72
CA VAL A 24 -1.80 0.77 -2.16
C VAL A 24 -1.76 1.85 -3.22
N GLN A 25 -2.45 1.63 -4.33
CA GLN A 25 -2.71 2.66 -5.34
C GLN A 25 -4.19 3.01 -5.31
N PHE A 26 -4.52 4.30 -5.24
CA PHE A 26 -5.89 4.78 -5.38
C PHE A 26 -6.22 5.02 -6.86
N VAL A 27 -7.35 4.48 -7.32
CA VAL A 27 -7.83 4.63 -8.70
C VAL A 27 -9.27 5.12 -8.65
N GLY A 28 -9.43 6.44 -8.50
CA GLY A 28 -10.73 7.06 -8.27
C GLY A 28 -11.39 6.53 -6.99
N ARG A 29 -12.54 5.86 -7.12
CA ARG A 29 -13.26 5.24 -6.00
C ARG A 29 -12.83 3.80 -5.70
N ARG A 30 -11.76 3.32 -6.32
CA ARG A 30 -11.26 1.94 -6.20
C ARG A 30 -9.85 1.94 -5.63
N ILE A 31 -9.45 0.79 -5.08
CA ILE A 31 -8.11 0.57 -4.55
C ILE A 31 -7.45 -0.57 -5.31
N ARG A 32 -6.20 -0.42 -5.71
CA ARG A 32 -5.35 -1.51 -6.22
C ARG A 32 -4.30 -1.88 -5.20
N ILE A 33 -4.06 -3.17 -5.11
CA ILE A 33 -2.99 -3.80 -4.33
C ILE A 33 -2.36 -4.89 -5.20
N ARG A 34 -1.19 -5.37 -4.80
CA ARG A 34 -0.64 -6.62 -5.34
C ARG A 34 -1.56 -7.78 -4.97
N ALA A 35 -1.65 -8.77 -5.86
CA ALA A 35 -2.46 -9.96 -5.62
C ALA A 35 -1.93 -10.72 -4.39
N ASP A 36 -2.80 -10.92 -3.41
CA ASP A 36 -2.49 -11.59 -2.15
C ASP A 36 -3.77 -12.27 -1.63
N ALA A 37 -3.73 -13.60 -1.51
CA ALA A 37 -4.89 -14.40 -1.14
C ALA A 37 -5.41 -14.12 0.29
N VAL A 38 -4.50 -13.83 1.23
CA VAL A 38 -4.87 -13.53 2.63
C VAL A 38 -5.56 -12.18 2.71
N VAL A 39 -5.07 -11.21 1.94
CA VAL A 39 -5.68 -9.88 1.86
C VAL A 39 -7.01 -9.94 1.11
N GLU A 40 -7.10 -10.74 0.04
CA GLU A 40 -8.36 -11.01 -0.69
C GLU A 40 -9.45 -11.56 0.25
N GLU A 41 -9.12 -12.55 1.09
CA GLU A 41 -10.06 -13.12 2.08
C GLU A 41 -10.49 -12.09 3.13
N MET A 42 -9.54 -11.30 3.65
CA MET A 42 -9.84 -10.22 4.58
C MET A 42 -10.80 -9.19 3.97
N ILE A 43 -10.58 -8.78 2.72
CA ILE A 43 -11.43 -7.83 2.00
C ILE A 43 -12.85 -8.40 1.85
N ALA A 44 -12.97 -9.68 1.49
CA ALA A 44 -14.26 -10.36 1.39
C ALA A 44 -15.00 -10.37 2.74
N GLY A 45 -14.30 -10.66 3.85
CA GLY A 45 -14.87 -10.61 5.20
C GLY A 45 -15.34 -9.22 5.65
N LEU A 46 -14.80 -8.16 5.03
CA LEU A 46 -15.20 -6.76 5.26
C LEU A 46 -16.31 -6.29 4.30
N GLY A 47 -16.82 -7.16 3.43
CA GLY A 47 -17.85 -6.85 2.45
C GLY A 47 -17.34 -6.14 1.19
N GLY A 48 -16.03 -6.22 0.93
CA GLY A 48 -15.43 -5.78 -0.32
C GLY A 48 -15.37 -6.89 -1.36
N GLN A 49 -15.25 -6.51 -2.63
CA GLN A 49 -15.04 -7.42 -3.76
C GLN A 49 -13.67 -7.16 -4.36
N VAL A 50 -12.97 -8.22 -4.77
CA VAL A 50 -11.68 -8.12 -5.45
C VAL A 50 -11.79 -8.65 -6.87
N GLU A 51 -11.40 -7.83 -7.83
CA GLU A 51 -11.25 -8.18 -9.23
C GLU A 51 -9.76 -8.28 -9.56
N ARG A 52 -9.31 -9.39 -10.14
CA ARG A 52 -7.92 -9.51 -10.62
C ARG A 52 -7.79 -8.79 -11.96
N VAL A 53 -6.86 -7.85 -12.02
CA VAL A 53 -6.61 -7.04 -13.21
C VAL A 53 -5.11 -6.97 -13.46
N GLU A 54 -4.72 -7.04 -14.73
CA GLU A 54 -3.36 -6.71 -15.16
C GLU A 54 -3.32 -5.22 -15.51
N ALA A 55 -2.59 -4.44 -14.73
CA ALA A 55 -2.45 -3.00 -14.92
C ALA A 55 -1.13 -2.51 -14.33
N ALA A 56 -0.67 -1.34 -14.80
CA ALA A 56 0.41 -0.63 -14.13
C ALA A 56 0.03 -0.36 -12.67
N PHE A 57 1.03 -0.46 -11.79
CA PHE A 57 0.86 -0.31 -10.36
C PHE A 57 1.84 0.73 -9.82
N ASP A 58 1.30 1.90 -9.49
CA ASP A 58 2.03 3.05 -8.95
C ASP A 58 1.46 3.36 -7.56
N PRO A 59 1.95 2.69 -6.50
CA PRO A 59 1.41 2.84 -5.16
C PRO A 59 1.78 4.19 -4.54
N GLU A 60 0.89 4.70 -3.70
CA GLU A 60 1.18 5.89 -2.89
C GLU A 60 2.40 5.63 -1.99
N PRO A 61 3.34 6.59 -1.93
CA PRO A 61 4.46 6.49 -1.00
C PRO A 61 3.94 6.50 0.44
N GLY A 62 4.51 5.63 1.27
CA GLY A 62 4.18 5.61 2.70
C GLY A 62 4.53 6.94 3.37
N ALA A 63 3.86 7.27 4.47
CA ALA A 63 4.02 8.54 5.19
C ALA A 63 5.48 8.86 5.60
N TYR A 64 6.34 7.85 5.68
CA TYR A 64 7.75 7.96 6.08
C TYR A 64 8.75 7.83 4.92
N ALA A 65 8.29 7.69 3.68
CA ALA A 65 9.17 7.48 2.52
C ALA A 65 10.18 8.63 2.33
N GLY A 66 9.84 9.86 2.76
CA GLY A 66 10.75 11.01 2.70
C GLY A 66 11.83 11.08 3.79
N HIS A 67 11.79 10.23 4.81
CA HIS A 67 12.73 10.34 5.95
C HIS A 67 13.99 9.49 5.76
N LEU A 68 14.01 8.60 4.78
CA LEU A 68 15.15 7.72 4.49
C LEU A 68 16.15 8.31 3.47
N ALA A 69 15.80 9.43 2.81
CA ALA A 69 16.64 10.04 1.78
C ALA A 69 17.82 10.90 2.32
N HIS A 70 17.98 11.02 3.64
CA HIS A 70 19.03 11.85 4.27
C HIS A 70 20.20 11.07 4.91
N HIS A 71 20.30 9.74 4.75
CA HIS A 71 21.37 8.95 5.38
C HIS A 71 22.42 8.36 4.42
N HIS A 72 22.48 8.81 3.17
CA HIS A 72 23.57 8.44 2.25
C HIS A 72 24.38 9.68 1.86
N HIS A 73 25.19 10.22 2.77
CA HIS A 73 26.45 10.91 2.47
C HIS A 73 27.26 11.11 3.76
N ALA A 74 28.17 10.17 4.03
CA ALA A 74 29.41 10.42 4.73
C ALA A 74 30.40 9.31 4.34
N ASP A 75 30.94 9.45 3.13
CA ASP A 75 32.15 8.76 2.70
C ASP A 75 33.36 9.22 3.54
N ASP A 76 34.25 8.28 3.83
CA ASP A 76 35.71 8.39 3.87
C ASP A 76 36.39 9.50 4.68
N ASN A 77 36.93 9.14 5.86
CA ASN A 77 38.38 9.04 6.10
C ASN A 77 38.69 8.82 7.59
N ALA A 78 39.22 7.65 7.94
CA ALA A 78 40.11 7.52 9.10
C ALA A 78 41.06 6.34 8.87
N ARG A 79 42.08 6.58 8.04
CA ARG A 79 43.37 5.90 8.20
C ARG A 79 43.95 6.38 9.53
N HIS A 80 44.18 5.48 10.46
CA HIS A 80 45.10 5.68 11.58
C HIS A 80 46.32 4.81 11.32
N ASP A 81 47.49 5.42 11.44
CA ASP A 81 48.82 4.82 11.43
C ASP A 81 49.01 3.76 12.52
#